data_AF-A0A6P7LMD2-F1
#
_entry.id   AF-A0A6P7LMD2-F1
#
_cell.length_a   1.000
_cell.length_b   1.000
_cell.length_c   1.000
_cell.angle_alpha   90.00
_cell.angle_beta   90.00
_cell.angle_gamma   90.00
#
_symmetry.space_group_name_H-M   'P 1'
#
loop_
_entity.id
_entity.type
_entity.pdbx_description
1 polymer ?
#
loop_
_entity_poly.entity_id
_entity_poly.type
_entity_poly.pdbx_seq_one_letter_code
_entity_poly.pdbx_strand_id
1 'polypeptide(L)'
;MEVDLSPSRGSSPEANSCGVSGHPDSPDIRKHLVTTEDSFHPEIESSLLQSFDPDKNVSLLLNEVDALRGINKKLQEQLIQKECELQRRVVEEELRREQREAQAWERPTVVLEELLAAQKDRDQALMSRLLLANEERDEVLLQARRLQQATKYVTRLENLDLDSDLDVDELLQRICNTNCVQEIEQCGLALVQHVHLTRQRRNEITAEEMKAVMKERDGSVAKYKHLVQDLLQEQEQRTTKQLPTLQRESDRALEDKQHLEAELRLLQVNHRYQDLLTHPHSHPSDDVSESLTRGAPVTPPLQVQLQQLSQEKQSMEAELQRCQESEREAHQRVQRLERLVEVLRKKVGTGNLRAII
;
A
#
# COMPACT_ATOMS: atom_id res chain seq x y z
N MET A 1 -16.29 10.80 -52.24
CA MET A 1 -15.62 9.49 -52.21
C MET A 1 -16.30 8.69 -51.12
N GLU A 2 -17.34 7.97 -51.51
CA GLU A 2 -17.92 6.88 -50.73
C GLU A 2 -17.04 5.65 -50.91
N VAL A 3 -16.74 4.89 -49.84
CA VAL A 3 -16.64 3.42 -49.85
C VAL A 3 -16.83 2.90 -48.41
N ASP A 4 -18.04 2.38 -48.18
CA ASP A 4 -18.43 1.12 -47.55
C ASP A 4 -17.83 0.62 -46.23
N LEU A 5 -18.75 0.54 -45.26
CA LEU A 5 -18.78 -0.39 -44.14
C LEU A 5 -19.31 -1.75 -44.61
N SER A 6 -18.73 -2.84 -44.11
CA SER A 6 -19.40 -4.15 -44.06
C SER A 6 -18.93 -4.98 -42.86
N PRO A 7 -19.85 -5.61 -42.10
CA PRO A 7 -19.54 -6.56 -41.03
C PRO A 7 -19.64 -8.00 -41.55
N SER A 8 -18.79 -8.92 -41.07
CA SER A 8 -18.90 -10.34 -41.41
C SER A 8 -18.93 -11.22 -40.16
N ARG A 9 -20.10 -11.85 -39.99
CA ARG A 9 -20.35 -13.11 -39.28
C ARG A 9 -19.60 -14.26 -39.97
N GLY A 10 -19.22 -15.28 -39.20
CA GLY A 10 -18.87 -16.64 -39.67
C GLY A 10 -18.52 -17.48 -38.44
N SER A 11 -19.39 -18.37 -37.96
CA SER A 11 -19.64 -19.74 -38.45
C SER A 11 -18.49 -20.70 -38.12
N SER A 12 -18.81 -21.66 -37.25
CA SER A 12 -18.04 -22.86 -36.91
C SER A 12 -17.60 -23.66 -38.14
N PRO A 13 -16.60 -24.53 -37.97
CA PRO A 13 -16.60 -25.81 -38.68
C PRO A 13 -16.37 -27.01 -37.74
N GLU A 14 -17.23 -28.02 -37.90
CA GLU A 14 -16.86 -29.42 -37.70
C GLU A 14 -15.94 -29.88 -38.86
N ALA A 15 -14.93 -30.71 -38.57
CA ALA A 15 -14.62 -31.93 -39.32
C ALA A 15 -13.29 -32.58 -38.84
N ASN A 16 -13.42 -33.81 -38.32
CA ASN A 16 -12.64 -35.01 -38.65
C ASN A 16 -11.17 -34.89 -39.08
N SER A 17 -10.26 -35.54 -38.34
CA SER A 17 -9.63 -36.81 -38.76
C SER A 17 -8.44 -37.22 -37.85
N CYS A 18 -8.44 -38.51 -37.48
CA CYS A 18 -7.35 -39.45 -37.12
C CYS A 18 -5.97 -38.92 -36.65
N GLY A 19 -5.30 -39.46 -35.62
CA GLY A 19 -5.48 -40.66 -34.80
C GLY A 19 -4.18 -40.97 -34.02
N VAL A 20 -4.20 -42.06 -33.24
CA VAL A 20 -3.04 -42.80 -32.65
C VAL A 20 -2.36 -42.08 -31.46
N SER A 21 -2.11 -42.63 -30.27
CA SER A 21 -2.25 -43.97 -29.63
C SER A 21 -1.97 -43.82 -28.13
N GLY A 22 -2.54 -44.69 -27.28
CA GLY A 22 -2.01 -44.89 -25.93
C GLY A 22 -3.00 -45.46 -24.92
N HIS A 23 -3.35 -46.75 -25.06
CA HIS A 23 -3.88 -47.57 -23.95
C HIS A 23 -2.72 -48.21 -23.19
N PRO A 24 -2.87 -48.39 -21.87
CA PRO A 24 -2.98 -49.72 -21.26
C PRO A 24 -4.10 -49.72 -20.19
N ASP A 25 -4.57 -50.76 -19.53
CA ASP A 25 -4.57 -52.21 -19.67
C ASP A 25 -5.77 -52.65 -18.79
N SER A 26 -6.65 -53.51 -19.29
CA SER A 26 -7.61 -54.27 -18.48
C SER A 26 -7.53 -55.73 -18.90
N PRO A 27 -7.47 -56.68 -17.95
CA PRO A 27 -7.10 -58.05 -18.27
C PRO A 27 -8.26 -58.86 -18.85
N ASP A 28 -7.93 -59.60 -19.91
CA ASP A 28 -8.71 -60.67 -20.50
C ASP A 28 -8.97 -61.81 -19.50
N ILE A 29 -10.24 -62.20 -19.31
CA ILE A 29 -10.60 -63.53 -18.81
C ILE A 29 -11.31 -64.30 -19.91
N ARG A 30 -10.47 -65.09 -20.56
CA ARG A 30 -10.68 -66.20 -21.49
C ARG A 30 -11.86 -67.10 -21.10
N LYS A 31 -12.91 -67.10 -21.93
CA LYS A 31 -13.96 -68.13 -21.93
C LYS A 31 -13.42 -69.36 -22.66
N HIS A 32 -13.10 -70.42 -21.91
CA HIS A 32 -12.90 -71.75 -22.49
C HIS A 32 -14.25 -72.46 -22.58
N LEU A 33 -14.75 -72.52 -23.82
CA LEU A 33 -15.78 -73.45 -24.25
C LEU A 33 -15.12 -74.81 -24.43
N VAL A 34 -15.51 -75.82 -23.65
CA VAL A 34 -15.18 -77.23 -23.91
C VAL A 34 -16.50 -77.96 -24.14
N THR A 35 -16.72 -78.29 -25.41
CA THR A 35 -17.64 -79.28 -25.92
C THR A 35 -16.97 -80.65 -25.85
N THR A 36 -17.59 -81.62 -25.18
CA THR A 36 -17.43 -83.05 -25.48
C THR A 36 -18.74 -83.74 -25.15
N GLU A 37 -19.49 -84.08 -26.20
CA GLU A 37 -20.57 -85.05 -26.15
C GLU A 37 -20.01 -86.47 -26.31
N ASP A 38 -20.73 -87.37 -25.64
CA ASP A 38 -21.03 -88.76 -25.99
C ASP A 38 -20.16 -89.97 -25.56
N SER A 39 -20.86 -90.74 -24.71
CA SER A 39 -21.02 -92.20 -24.69
C SER A 39 -19.94 -93.01 -23.97
N PHE A 40 -20.30 -93.65 -22.85
CA PHE A 40 -20.71 -95.06 -22.80
C PHE A 40 -21.22 -95.39 -21.38
N HIS A 41 -22.49 -95.76 -21.25
CA HIS A 41 -23.03 -96.57 -20.14
C HIS A 41 -22.76 -98.06 -20.47
N PRO A 42 -22.53 -98.95 -19.48
CA PRO A 42 -23.64 -99.41 -18.65
C PRO A 42 -23.31 -99.71 -17.16
N GLU A 43 -24.35 -99.48 -16.35
CA GLU A 43 -24.81 -100.33 -15.25
C GLU A 43 -23.80 -100.86 -14.23
N ILE A 44 -23.68 -100.16 -13.11
CA ILE A 44 -23.51 -100.78 -11.78
C ILE A 44 -24.40 -100.01 -10.78
N GLU A 45 -25.52 -100.65 -10.44
CA GLU A 45 -26.09 -100.73 -9.08
C GLU A 45 -26.50 -99.40 -8.41
N SER A 46 -27.73 -98.95 -8.57
CA SER A 46 -28.84 -99.37 -7.68
C SER A 46 -28.53 -99.29 -6.18
N SER A 47 -27.82 -98.25 -5.72
CA SER A 47 -27.55 -98.06 -4.29
C SER A 47 -27.51 -96.59 -3.86
N LEU A 48 -28.56 -95.82 -4.18
CA LEU A 48 -28.86 -94.57 -3.47
C LEU A 48 -30.34 -94.14 -3.59
N LEU A 49 -31.28 -95.08 -3.57
CA LEU A 49 -32.68 -94.78 -3.23
C LEU A 49 -32.81 -94.73 -1.71
N GLN A 50 -32.22 -93.71 -1.11
CA GLN A 50 -32.53 -93.30 0.25
C GLN A 50 -33.87 -92.56 0.19
N SER A 51 -34.85 -93.00 1.00
CA SER A 51 -36.23 -92.52 1.04
C SER A 51 -36.39 -91.02 0.74
N PHE A 52 -36.87 -90.69 -0.47
CA PHE A 52 -37.20 -89.32 -0.85
C PHE A 52 -38.52 -88.92 -0.21
N ASP A 53 -38.44 -88.07 0.81
CA ASP A 53 -39.58 -87.35 1.35
C ASP A 53 -39.69 -86.02 0.57
N PRO A 54 -40.60 -85.90 -0.41
CA PRO A 54 -40.63 -84.76 -1.34
C PRO A 54 -40.74 -83.43 -0.61
N ASP A 55 -41.43 -83.40 0.54
CA ASP A 55 -41.63 -82.19 1.35
C ASP A 55 -40.34 -81.67 1.99
N LYS A 56 -39.39 -82.57 2.32
CA LYS A 56 -38.07 -82.18 2.84
C LYS A 56 -37.21 -81.51 1.77
N ASN A 57 -37.24 -82.04 0.55
CA ASN A 57 -36.52 -81.44 -0.59
C ASN A 57 -37.13 -80.09 -0.99
N VAL A 58 -38.46 -80.00 -0.98
CA VAL A 58 -39.16 -78.73 -1.21
C VAL A 58 -38.76 -77.69 -0.15
N SER A 59 -38.65 -78.09 1.12
CA SER A 59 -38.23 -77.19 2.20
C SER A 59 -36.77 -76.72 2.07
N LEU A 60 -35.85 -77.61 1.69
CA LEU A 60 -34.45 -77.25 1.45
C LEU A 60 -34.32 -76.26 0.28
N LEU A 61 -35.04 -76.51 -0.82
CA LEU A 61 -35.06 -75.61 -1.98
C LEU A 61 -35.66 -74.23 -1.64
N LEU A 62 -36.72 -74.17 -0.82
CA LEU A 62 -37.27 -72.90 -0.35
C LEU A 62 -36.27 -72.13 0.52
N ASN A 63 -35.58 -72.82 1.44
CA ASN A 63 -34.54 -72.21 2.26
C ASN A 63 -33.36 -71.69 1.42
N GLU A 64 -32.94 -72.44 0.40
CA GLU A 64 -31.92 -71.99 -0.55
C GLU A 64 -32.38 -70.78 -1.36
N VAL A 65 -33.63 -70.78 -1.84
CA VAL A 65 -34.23 -69.63 -2.54
C VAL A 65 -34.30 -68.41 -1.63
N ASP A 66 -34.68 -68.56 -0.36
CA ASP A 66 -34.72 -67.47 0.61
C ASP A 66 -33.32 -66.96 0.96
N ALA A 67 -32.33 -67.84 1.08
CA ALA A 67 -30.93 -67.45 1.25
C ALA A 67 -30.42 -66.66 0.03
N LEU A 68 -30.73 -67.11 -1.18
CA LEU A 68 -30.38 -66.42 -2.42
C LEU A 68 -31.06 -65.05 -2.53
N ARG A 69 -32.34 -64.92 -2.14
CA ARG A 69 -33.04 -63.63 -2.05
C ARG A 69 -32.37 -62.69 -1.06
N GLY A 70 -31.98 -63.20 0.10
CA GLY A 70 -31.26 -62.43 1.12
C GLY A 70 -29.89 -61.94 0.62
N ILE A 71 -29.14 -62.78 -0.09
CA ILE A 71 -27.87 -62.41 -0.71
C ILE A 71 -28.09 -61.38 -1.83
N ASN A 72 -29.08 -61.58 -2.71
CA ASN A 72 -29.38 -60.66 -3.80
C ASN A 72 -29.76 -59.27 -3.27
N LYS A 73 -30.60 -59.20 -2.22
CA LYS A 73 -30.94 -57.93 -1.56
C LYS A 73 -29.71 -57.23 -1.00
N LYS A 74 -28.80 -57.95 -0.32
CA LYS A 74 -27.53 -57.39 0.19
C LYS A 74 -26.65 -56.86 -0.94
N LEU A 75 -26.57 -57.57 -2.07
CA LEU A 75 -25.81 -57.13 -3.24
C LEU A 75 -26.41 -55.87 -3.88
N GLN A 76 -27.75 -55.78 -3.96
CA GLN A 76 -28.43 -54.59 -4.44
C GLN A 76 -28.18 -53.37 -3.54
N GLU A 77 -28.26 -53.54 -2.22
CA GLU A 77 -27.94 -52.48 -1.25
C GLU A 77 -26.48 -52.02 -1.37
N GLN A 78 -25.54 -52.95 -1.53
CA GLN A 78 -24.13 -52.63 -1.77
C GLN A 78 -23.90 -51.91 -3.10
N LEU A 79 -24.61 -52.30 -4.16
CA LEU A 79 -24.51 -51.66 -5.46
C LEU A 79 -25.01 -50.22 -5.40
N ILE A 80 -26.17 -49.97 -4.78
CA ILE A 80 -26.71 -48.62 -4.58
C ILE A 80 -25.75 -47.79 -3.73
N GLN A 81 -25.20 -48.35 -2.65
CA GLN A 81 -24.23 -47.66 -1.81
C GLN A 81 -22.98 -47.26 -2.62
N LYS A 82 -22.45 -48.16 -3.45
CA LYS A 82 -21.28 -47.90 -4.29
C LYS A 82 -21.59 -46.88 -5.38
N GLU A 83 -22.79 -46.90 -5.96
CA GLU A 83 -23.24 -45.91 -6.93
C GLU A 83 -23.33 -44.51 -6.30
N CYS A 84 -23.90 -44.38 -5.10
CA CYS A 84 -23.91 -43.13 -4.35
C CYS A 84 -22.50 -42.66 -3.94
N GLU A 85 -21.59 -43.57 -3.60
CA GLU A 85 -20.18 -43.24 -3.34
C GLU A 85 -19.47 -42.74 -4.60
N LEU A 86 -19.70 -43.36 -5.76
CA LEU A 86 -19.15 -42.93 -7.04
C LEU A 86 -19.68 -41.56 -7.46
N GLN A 87 -20.98 -41.33 -7.40
CA GLN A 87 -21.60 -40.04 -7.72
C GLN A 87 -21.02 -38.92 -6.84
N ARG A 88 -20.86 -39.16 -5.53
CA ARG A 88 -20.20 -38.20 -4.62
C ARG A 88 -18.78 -37.87 -5.06
N ARG A 89 -17.98 -38.88 -5.39
CA ARG A 89 -16.59 -38.67 -5.85
C ARG A 89 -16.52 -37.90 -7.16
N VAL A 90 -17.42 -38.15 -8.11
CA VAL A 90 -17.47 -37.43 -9.39
C VAL A 90 -17.71 -35.94 -9.15
N VAL A 91 -18.73 -35.59 -8.35
CA VAL A 91 -19.04 -34.19 -8.00
C VAL A 91 -17.87 -33.52 -7.26
N GLU A 92 -17.25 -34.24 -6.34
CA GLU A 92 -16.07 -33.74 -5.63
C GLU A 92 -14.88 -33.47 -6.56
N GLU A 93 -14.66 -34.31 -7.56
CA GLU A 93 -13.62 -34.10 -8.55
C GLU A 93 -13.93 -32.93 -9.48
N GLU A 94 -15.19 -32.76 -9.90
CA GLU A 94 -15.65 -31.62 -10.71
C GLU A 94 -15.42 -30.31 -9.95
N LEU A 95 -15.83 -30.24 -8.69
CA LEU A 95 -15.58 -29.08 -7.84
C LEU A 95 -14.08 -28.78 -7.71
N ARG A 96 -13.24 -29.83 -7.55
CA ARG A 96 -11.78 -29.67 -7.52
C ARG A 96 -11.20 -29.21 -8.86
N ARG A 97 -11.81 -29.57 -10.01
CA ARG A 97 -11.42 -29.07 -11.33
C ARG A 97 -11.75 -27.58 -11.45
N GLU A 98 -12.99 -27.20 -11.14
CA GLU A 98 -13.44 -25.81 -11.18
C GLU A 98 -12.60 -24.89 -10.27
N GLN A 99 -12.27 -25.33 -9.05
CA GLN A 99 -11.39 -24.58 -8.15
C GLN A 99 -10.00 -24.35 -8.74
N ARG A 100 -9.41 -25.37 -9.39
CA ARG A 100 -8.11 -25.22 -10.05
C ARG A 100 -8.17 -24.29 -11.25
N GLU A 101 -9.27 -24.33 -12.01
CA GLU A 101 -9.51 -23.41 -13.13
C GLU A 101 -9.68 -21.97 -12.64
N ALA A 102 -10.49 -21.73 -11.60
CA ALA A 102 -10.64 -20.42 -10.98
C ALA A 102 -9.28 -19.86 -10.50
N GLN A 103 -8.49 -20.67 -9.78
CA GLN A 103 -7.15 -20.30 -9.35
C GLN A 103 -6.20 -20.00 -10.51
N ALA A 104 -6.32 -20.72 -11.62
CA ALA A 104 -5.54 -20.47 -12.82
C ALA A 104 -5.88 -19.08 -13.44
N TRP A 105 -7.11 -18.61 -13.29
CA TRP A 105 -7.57 -17.30 -13.79
C TRP A 105 -7.35 -16.13 -12.82
N GLU A 106 -7.04 -16.37 -11.54
CA GLU A 106 -6.79 -15.30 -10.56
C GLU A 106 -5.64 -14.37 -11.00
N ARG A 107 -4.47 -14.93 -11.34
CA ARG A 107 -3.30 -14.13 -11.73
C ARG A 107 -3.51 -13.39 -13.05
N PRO A 108 -3.99 -14.03 -14.14
CA PRO A 108 -4.28 -13.31 -15.39
C PRO A 108 -5.31 -12.19 -15.21
N THR A 109 -6.34 -12.39 -14.37
CA THR A 109 -7.37 -11.36 -14.14
C THR A 109 -6.78 -10.13 -13.47
N VAL A 110 -5.96 -10.32 -12.42
CA VAL A 110 -5.25 -9.21 -11.75
C VAL A 110 -4.35 -8.45 -12.72
N VAL A 111 -3.56 -9.16 -13.54
CA VAL A 111 -2.68 -8.54 -14.53
C VAL A 111 -3.49 -7.75 -15.58
N LEU A 112 -4.64 -8.26 -16.02
CA LEU A 112 -5.52 -7.53 -16.94
C LEU A 112 -6.09 -6.26 -16.31
N GLU A 113 -6.50 -6.31 -15.05
CA GLU A 113 -6.97 -5.14 -14.30
C GLU A 113 -5.86 -4.08 -14.16
N GLU A 114 -4.64 -4.50 -13.81
CA GLU A 114 -3.46 -3.62 -13.73
C GLU A 114 -3.14 -2.99 -15.09
N LEU A 115 -3.15 -3.77 -16.18
CA LEU A 115 -2.93 -3.26 -17.54
C LEU A 115 -4.00 -2.25 -17.95
N LEU A 116 -5.27 -2.52 -17.64
CA LEU A 116 -6.36 -1.60 -17.92
C LEU A 116 -6.25 -0.30 -17.10
N ALA A 117 -5.84 -0.39 -15.84
CA ALA A 117 -5.57 0.77 -15.00
C ALA A 117 -4.40 1.60 -15.56
N ALA A 118 -3.26 0.96 -15.85
CA ALA A 118 -2.10 1.61 -16.43
C ALA A 118 -2.40 2.26 -17.79
N GLN A 119 -3.26 1.63 -18.60
CA GLN A 119 -3.70 2.20 -19.87
C GLN A 119 -4.55 3.46 -19.67
N LYS A 120 -5.49 3.46 -18.72
CA LYS A 120 -6.27 4.65 -18.38
C LYS A 120 -5.37 5.79 -17.90
N ASP A 121 -4.38 5.48 -17.07
CA ASP A 121 -3.42 6.48 -16.58
C ASP A 121 -2.59 7.06 -17.72
N ARG A 122 -2.14 6.21 -18.66
CA ARG A 122 -1.42 6.63 -19.87
C ARG A 122 -2.26 7.55 -20.74
N ASP A 123 -3.52 7.19 -20.98
CA ASP A 123 -4.43 7.97 -21.82
C ASP A 123 -4.78 9.32 -21.16
N GLN A 124 -4.96 9.34 -19.84
CA GLN A 124 -5.15 10.56 -19.06
C GLN A 124 -3.90 11.47 -19.12
N ALA A 125 -2.71 10.90 -18.98
CA ALA A 125 -1.45 11.64 -19.08
C ALA A 125 -1.20 12.20 -20.49
N LEU A 126 -1.61 11.44 -21.52
CA LEU A 126 -1.54 11.90 -22.90
C LEU A 126 -2.52 13.06 -23.14
N MET A 127 -3.75 12.94 -22.67
CA MET A 127 -4.76 14.00 -22.77
C MET A 127 -4.32 15.28 -22.05
N SER A 128 -3.80 15.17 -20.82
CA SER A 128 -3.30 16.34 -20.07
C SER A 128 -2.12 17.00 -20.79
N ARG A 129 -1.18 16.23 -21.34
CA ARG A 129 -0.06 16.75 -22.12
C ARG A 129 -0.51 17.45 -23.40
N LEU A 130 -1.49 16.89 -24.12
CA LEU A 130 -2.06 17.54 -25.31
C LEU A 130 -2.77 18.84 -24.98
N LEU A 131 -3.52 18.88 -23.87
CA LEU A 131 -4.17 20.11 -23.40
C LEU A 131 -3.14 21.19 -23.07
N LEU A 132 -2.10 20.85 -22.29
CA LEU A 132 -1.01 21.78 -21.98
C LEU A 132 -0.30 22.29 -23.24
N ALA A 133 0.03 21.40 -24.19
CA ALA A 133 0.65 21.81 -25.45
C ALA A 133 -0.25 22.75 -26.28
N ASN A 134 -1.57 22.58 -26.21
CA ASN A 134 -2.51 23.50 -26.85
C ASN A 134 -2.58 24.84 -26.13
N GLU A 135 -2.62 24.85 -24.80
CA GLU A 135 -2.59 26.07 -23.98
C GLU A 135 -1.30 26.87 -24.25
N GLU A 136 -0.14 26.23 -24.20
CA GLU A 136 1.15 26.85 -24.51
C GLU A 136 1.19 27.44 -25.94
N ARG A 137 0.68 26.68 -26.93
CA ARG A 137 0.56 27.16 -28.32
C ARG A 137 -0.32 28.40 -28.41
N ASP A 138 -1.47 28.40 -27.75
CA ASP A 138 -2.42 29.50 -27.78
C ASP A 138 -1.89 30.73 -27.02
N GLU A 139 -1.17 30.55 -25.91
CA GLU A 139 -0.45 31.60 -25.21
C GLU A 139 0.63 32.25 -26.07
N VAL A 140 1.45 31.46 -26.76
CA VAL A 140 2.47 31.95 -27.68
C VAL A 140 1.83 32.72 -28.84
N LEU A 141 0.72 32.22 -29.40
CA LEU A 141 0.00 32.93 -30.45
C LEU A 141 -0.57 34.27 -29.97
N LEU A 142 -1.11 34.33 -28.75
CA LEU A 142 -1.59 35.56 -28.14
C LEU A 142 -0.43 36.55 -27.89
N GLN A 143 0.69 36.08 -27.36
CA GLN A 143 1.89 36.89 -27.16
C GLN A 143 2.43 37.43 -28.50
N ALA A 144 2.55 36.59 -29.53
CA ALA A 144 3.00 37.00 -30.86
C ALA A 144 2.09 38.08 -31.46
N ARG A 145 0.77 37.96 -31.32
CA ARG A 145 -0.18 39.00 -31.76
C ARG A 145 -0.01 40.31 -30.98
N ARG A 146 0.15 40.26 -29.66
CA ARG A 146 0.40 41.45 -28.82
C ARG A 146 1.70 42.13 -29.22
N LEU A 147 2.77 41.36 -29.41
CA LEU A 147 4.06 41.88 -29.88
C LEU A 147 3.93 42.49 -31.27
N GLN A 148 3.23 41.84 -32.21
CA GLN A 148 3.01 42.41 -33.54
C GLN A 148 2.26 43.76 -33.48
N GLN A 149 1.26 43.89 -32.59
CA GLN A 149 0.56 45.16 -32.37
C GLN A 149 1.48 46.21 -31.74
N ALA A 150 2.30 45.82 -30.75
CA ALA A 150 3.28 46.70 -30.13
C ALA A 150 4.35 47.16 -31.12
N THR A 151 4.91 46.27 -31.95
CA THR A 151 5.87 46.62 -33.00
C THR A 151 5.25 47.59 -33.99
N LYS A 152 4.00 47.36 -34.46
CA LYS A 152 3.31 48.33 -35.34
C LYS A 152 3.20 49.72 -34.70
N TYR A 153 2.97 49.78 -33.39
CA TYR A 153 2.91 51.02 -32.65
C TYR A 153 4.30 51.69 -32.51
N VAL A 154 5.32 50.91 -32.17
CA VAL A 154 6.71 51.39 -32.05
C VAL A 154 7.27 51.85 -33.40
N THR A 155 7.04 51.13 -34.49
CA THR A 155 7.46 51.58 -35.83
C THR A 155 6.78 52.89 -36.22
N ARG A 156 5.54 53.15 -35.76
CA ARG A 156 4.88 54.45 -35.96
C ARG A 156 5.56 55.56 -35.15
N LEU A 157 6.11 55.23 -33.99
CA LEU A 157 6.85 56.15 -33.12
C LEU A 157 8.28 56.43 -33.62
N GLU A 158 9.00 55.41 -34.09
CA GLU A 158 10.39 55.54 -34.60
C GLU A 158 10.48 56.36 -35.89
N ASN A 159 9.39 56.45 -36.67
CA ASN A 159 9.33 57.33 -37.85
C ASN A 159 9.22 58.82 -37.49
N LEU A 160 9.20 59.16 -36.19
CA LEU A 160 9.11 60.52 -35.70
C LEU A 160 10.31 60.74 -34.76
N ASP A 161 11.23 61.62 -35.15
CA ASP A 161 12.34 62.08 -34.29
C ASP A 161 11.74 62.85 -33.10
N LEU A 162 11.46 62.15 -32.01
CA LEU A 162 11.02 62.74 -30.76
C LEU A 162 12.22 62.96 -29.86
N ASP A 163 12.47 64.22 -29.48
CA ASP A 163 13.48 64.59 -28.50
C ASP A 163 13.14 63.98 -27.14
N SER A 164 13.85 62.91 -26.77
CA SER A 164 13.61 62.07 -25.58
C SER A 164 14.03 62.72 -24.24
N ASP A 165 14.52 63.96 -24.27
CA ASP A 165 15.11 64.66 -23.12
C ASP A 165 14.13 65.61 -22.41
N LEU A 166 12.95 65.86 -22.99
CA LEU A 166 11.93 66.74 -22.40
C LEU A 166 11.24 66.05 -21.23
N ASP A 167 11.12 66.73 -20.09
CA ASP A 167 10.39 66.21 -18.94
C ASP A 167 8.86 66.19 -19.22
N VAL A 168 8.12 65.35 -18.51
CA VAL A 168 6.66 65.20 -18.64
C VAL A 168 5.97 66.56 -18.43
N ASP A 169 6.42 67.34 -17.45
CA ASP A 169 5.87 68.65 -17.16
C ASP A 169 6.15 69.65 -18.30
N GLU A 170 7.34 69.58 -18.91
CA GLU A 170 7.71 70.41 -20.06
C GLU A 170 6.86 70.07 -21.30
N LEU A 171 6.63 68.77 -21.55
CA LEU A 171 5.75 68.28 -22.62
C LEU A 171 4.29 68.75 -22.43
N LEU A 172 3.77 68.65 -21.20
CA LEU A 172 2.42 69.11 -20.86
C LEU A 172 2.29 70.63 -21.02
N GLN A 173 3.29 71.39 -20.58
CA GLN A 173 3.29 72.83 -20.72
C GLN A 173 3.40 73.26 -22.20
N ARG A 174 4.16 72.52 -23.01
CA ARG A 174 4.23 72.73 -24.47
C ARG A 174 2.86 72.48 -25.11
N ILE A 175 2.19 71.36 -24.82
CA ILE A 175 0.84 71.08 -25.32
C ILE A 175 -0.14 72.21 -25.00
N CYS A 176 -0.11 72.74 -23.77
CA CYS A 176 -0.98 73.83 -23.34
C CYS A 176 -0.72 75.17 -24.06
N ASN A 177 0.50 75.39 -24.54
CA ASN A 177 0.92 76.66 -25.16
C ASN A 177 0.93 76.60 -26.70
N THR A 178 0.92 75.41 -27.29
CA THR A 178 0.96 75.22 -28.75
C THR A 178 -0.43 75.34 -29.39
N ASN A 179 -0.52 76.06 -30.51
CA ASN A 179 -1.73 76.15 -31.34
C ASN A 179 -1.68 75.21 -32.57
N CYS A 180 -0.62 74.40 -32.69
CA CYS A 180 -0.39 73.50 -33.82
C CYS A 180 -0.77 72.06 -33.46
N VAL A 181 -1.65 71.44 -34.25
CA VAL A 181 -2.06 70.04 -34.07
C VAL A 181 -0.86 69.08 -34.17
N GLN A 182 0.10 69.36 -35.05
CA GLN A 182 1.29 68.51 -35.24
C GLN A 182 2.20 68.51 -34.00
N GLU A 183 2.36 69.66 -33.34
CA GLU A 183 3.16 69.75 -32.11
C GLU A 183 2.46 69.05 -30.93
N ILE A 184 1.13 69.15 -30.85
CA ILE A 184 0.32 68.40 -29.88
C ILE A 184 0.47 66.89 -30.10
N GLU A 185 0.45 66.43 -31.36
CA GLU A 185 0.67 65.02 -31.69
C GLU A 185 2.07 64.54 -31.30
N GLN A 186 3.11 65.31 -31.61
CA GLN A 186 4.49 64.98 -31.23
C GLN A 186 4.68 64.92 -29.71
N CYS A 187 4.20 65.93 -28.98
CA CYS A 187 4.26 65.93 -27.52
C CYS A 187 3.42 64.79 -26.92
N GLY A 188 2.26 64.49 -27.51
CA GLY A 188 1.40 63.37 -27.11
C GLY A 188 2.09 62.01 -27.29
N LEU A 189 2.83 61.82 -28.37
CA LEU A 189 3.61 60.60 -28.61
C LEU A 189 4.79 60.48 -27.64
N ALA A 190 5.46 61.59 -27.30
CA ALA A 190 6.54 61.60 -26.32
C ALA A 190 6.02 61.20 -24.93
N LEU A 191 4.86 61.75 -24.52
CA LEU A 191 4.20 61.36 -23.28
C LEU A 191 3.87 59.87 -23.24
N VAL A 192 3.35 59.31 -24.33
CA VAL A 192 3.06 57.86 -24.38
C VAL A 192 4.34 57.02 -24.31
N GLN A 193 5.43 57.47 -24.94
CA GLN A 193 6.75 56.83 -24.80
C GLN A 193 7.25 56.85 -23.35
N HIS A 194 7.19 57.99 -22.64
CA HIS A 194 7.55 58.08 -21.22
C HIS A 194 6.74 57.12 -20.34
N VAL A 195 5.42 57.04 -20.57
CA VAL A 195 4.53 56.11 -19.85
C VAL A 195 4.92 54.66 -20.15
N HIS A 196 5.24 54.33 -21.41
CA HIS A 196 5.66 53.00 -21.80
C HIS A 196 6.99 52.61 -21.13
N LEU A 197 8.02 53.46 -21.21
CA LEU A 197 9.33 53.23 -20.60
C LEU A 197 9.23 53.07 -19.08
N THR A 198 8.44 53.93 -18.41
CA THR A 198 8.22 53.83 -16.97
C THR A 198 7.53 52.52 -16.58
N ARG A 199 6.50 52.11 -17.34
CA ARG A 199 5.82 50.81 -17.12
C ARG A 199 6.74 49.63 -17.39
N GLN A 200 7.55 49.69 -18.45
CA GLN A 200 8.53 48.67 -18.77
C GLN A 200 9.54 48.54 -17.64
N ARG A 201 10.11 49.66 -17.15
CA ARG A 201 11.06 49.66 -16.04
C ARG A 201 10.46 49.06 -14.78
N ARG A 202 9.22 49.40 -14.44
CA ARG A 202 8.50 48.79 -13.32
C ARG A 202 8.37 47.26 -13.50
N ASN A 203 8.01 46.80 -14.69
CA ASN A 203 7.88 45.37 -14.97
C ASN A 203 9.23 44.65 -14.86
N GLU A 204 10.33 45.26 -15.31
CA GLU A 204 11.70 44.74 -15.15
C GLU A 204 12.05 44.59 -13.66
N ILE A 205 11.79 45.62 -12.85
CA ILE A 205 12.02 45.58 -11.39
C ILE A 205 11.22 44.43 -10.76
N THR A 206 9.92 44.33 -11.06
CA THR A 206 9.08 43.25 -10.52
C THR A 206 9.56 41.86 -10.96
N ALA A 207 10.06 41.71 -12.19
CA ALA A 207 10.62 40.44 -12.67
C ALA A 207 11.93 40.07 -11.94
N GLU A 208 12.80 41.05 -11.69
CA GLU A 208 14.02 40.87 -10.91
C GLU A 208 13.73 40.52 -9.44
N GLU A 209 12.75 41.19 -8.83
CA GLU A 209 12.28 40.89 -7.47
C GLU A 209 11.73 39.47 -7.37
N MET A 210 10.84 39.07 -8.30
CA MET A 210 10.31 37.70 -8.34
C MET A 210 11.44 36.67 -8.50
N LYS A 211 12.42 36.95 -9.35
CA LYS A 211 13.60 36.09 -9.54
C LYS A 211 14.43 35.97 -8.26
N ALA A 212 14.61 37.05 -7.52
CA ALA A 212 15.30 37.03 -6.24
C ALA A 212 14.55 36.18 -5.20
N VAL A 213 13.23 36.36 -5.08
CA VAL A 213 12.36 35.57 -4.18
C VAL A 213 12.40 34.08 -4.53
N MET A 214 12.35 33.73 -5.83
CA MET A 214 12.46 32.33 -6.25
C MET A 214 13.81 31.71 -5.87
N LYS A 215 14.92 32.43 -6.07
CA LYS A 215 16.25 31.96 -5.67
C LYS A 215 16.37 31.75 -4.16
N GLU A 216 15.79 32.64 -3.37
CA GLU A 216 15.76 32.50 -1.91
C GLU A 216 14.94 31.29 -1.47
N ARG A 217 13.76 31.07 -2.08
CA ARG A 217 12.92 29.90 -1.85
C ARG A 217 13.68 28.62 -2.20
N ASP A 218 14.29 28.54 -3.37
CA ASP A 218 15.04 27.36 -3.82
C ASP A 218 16.24 27.08 -2.92
N GLY A 219 16.96 28.13 -2.52
CA GLY A 219 18.03 28.02 -1.54
C GLY A 219 17.56 27.48 -0.19
N SER A 220 16.39 27.92 0.29
CA SER A 220 15.80 27.46 1.55
C SER A 220 15.32 26.00 1.46
N VAL A 221 14.69 25.63 0.34
CA VAL A 221 14.29 24.24 0.06
C VAL A 221 15.52 23.34 -0.02
N ALA A 222 16.60 23.78 -0.67
CA ALA A 222 17.85 23.04 -0.72
C ALA A 222 18.42 22.84 0.69
N LYS A 223 18.51 23.90 1.51
CA LYS A 223 18.96 23.80 2.91
C LYS A 223 18.12 22.81 3.72
N TYR A 224 16.79 22.87 3.59
CA TYR A 224 15.89 21.94 4.27
C TYR A 224 16.12 20.48 3.82
N LYS A 225 16.28 20.24 2.51
CA LYS A 225 16.57 18.90 1.98
C LYS A 225 17.87 18.33 2.55
N HIS A 226 18.93 19.13 2.62
CA HIS A 226 20.20 18.71 3.23
C HIS A 226 20.01 18.40 4.71
N LEU A 227 19.32 19.26 5.46
CA LEU A 227 19.07 19.03 6.89
C LEU A 227 18.27 17.74 7.13
N VAL A 228 17.25 17.45 6.32
CA VAL A 228 16.49 16.19 6.40
C VAL A 228 17.39 15.00 6.11
N GLN A 229 18.25 15.09 5.11
CA GLN A 229 19.20 14.02 4.78
C GLN A 229 20.20 13.78 5.92
N ASP A 230 20.75 14.84 6.51
CA ASP A 230 21.66 14.76 7.65
C ASP A 230 20.97 14.12 8.87
N LEU A 231 19.71 14.50 9.16
CA LEU A 231 18.93 13.90 10.25
C LEU A 231 18.65 12.41 10.03
N LEU A 232 18.33 12.01 8.81
CA LEU A 232 18.14 10.60 8.47
C LEU A 232 19.43 9.81 8.64
N GLN A 233 20.56 10.37 8.19
CA GLN A 233 21.87 9.75 8.35
C GLN A 233 22.26 9.63 9.83
N GLU A 234 22.02 10.67 10.63
CA GLU A 234 22.23 10.64 12.09
C GLU A 234 21.33 9.60 12.77
N GLN A 235 20.06 9.50 12.36
CA GLN A 235 19.15 8.48 12.88
C GLN A 235 19.63 7.07 12.54
N GLU A 236 20.07 6.83 11.30
CA GLU A 236 20.65 5.54 10.88
C GLU A 236 21.94 5.21 11.65
N GLN A 237 22.81 6.20 11.86
CA GLN A 237 23.99 6.03 12.71
C GLN A 237 23.64 5.71 14.17
N ARG A 238 22.58 6.32 14.71
CA ARG A 238 22.13 6.04 16.08
C ARG A 238 21.56 4.64 16.18
N THR A 239 20.69 4.22 15.26
CA THR A 239 20.11 2.88 15.26
C THR A 239 21.17 1.80 15.07
N THR A 240 22.10 1.98 14.12
CA THR A 240 23.20 1.04 13.89
C THR A 240 24.16 0.91 15.08
N LYS A 241 24.38 1.97 15.86
CA LYS A 241 25.18 1.91 17.10
C LYS A 241 24.42 1.33 18.28
N GLN A 242 23.13 1.68 18.45
CA GLN A 242 22.32 1.30 19.62
C GLN A 242 21.79 -0.13 19.57
N LEU A 243 21.42 -0.64 18.39
CA LEU A 243 20.95 -2.03 18.23
C LEU A 243 21.95 -3.08 18.74
N PRO A 244 23.23 -3.08 18.35
CA PRO A 244 24.18 -4.07 18.81
C PRO A 244 24.60 -3.88 20.27
N THR A 245 24.51 -2.67 20.84
CA THR A 245 24.74 -2.49 22.28
C THR A 245 23.60 -3.08 23.10
N LEU A 246 22.35 -2.81 22.72
CA LEU A 246 21.17 -3.38 23.38
C LEU A 246 21.13 -4.91 23.24
N GLN A 247 21.52 -5.45 22.08
CA GLN A 247 21.60 -6.89 21.88
C GLN A 247 22.64 -7.54 22.81
N ARG A 248 23.85 -6.97 22.92
CA ARG A 248 24.88 -7.46 23.84
C ARG A 248 24.48 -7.35 25.32
N GLU A 249 23.70 -6.34 25.69
CA GLU A 249 23.16 -6.20 27.04
C GLU A 249 22.10 -7.27 27.33
N SER A 250 21.21 -7.53 26.36
CA SER A 250 20.21 -8.60 26.45
C SER A 250 20.86 -9.99 26.56
N ASP A 251 21.89 -10.27 25.75
CA ASP A 251 22.59 -11.54 25.78
C ASP A 251 23.28 -11.77 27.14
N ARG A 252 23.93 -10.73 27.69
CA ARG A 252 24.50 -10.78 29.05
C ARG A 252 23.45 -11.02 30.12
N ALA A 253 22.31 -10.34 30.06
CA ALA A 253 21.23 -10.54 31.01
C ALA A 253 20.62 -11.96 30.94
N LEU A 254 20.59 -12.56 29.75
CA LEU A 254 20.16 -13.96 29.56
C LEU A 254 21.17 -14.94 30.16
N GLU A 255 22.47 -14.72 29.97
CA GLU A 255 23.54 -15.51 30.58
C GLU A 255 23.46 -15.46 32.11
N ASP A 256 23.31 -14.27 32.70
CA ASP A 256 23.15 -14.08 34.13
C ASP A 256 21.92 -14.82 34.68
N LYS A 257 20.80 -14.75 33.96
CA LYS A 257 19.59 -15.50 34.33
C LYS A 257 19.82 -17.01 34.32
N GLN A 258 20.49 -17.54 33.29
CA GLN A 258 20.82 -18.97 33.21
C GLN A 258 21.74 -19.41 34.34
N HIS A 259 22.73 -18.58 34.69
CA HIS A 259 23.63 -18.83 35.82
C HIS A 259 22.86 -18.90 37.14
N LEU A 260 21.99 -17.91 37.41
CA LEU A 260 21.14 -17.89 38.61
C LEU A 260 20.18 -19.09 38.66
N GLU A 261 19.60 -19.50 37.53
CA GLU A 261 18.77 -20.71 37.47
C GLU A 261 19.58 -21.98 37.79
N ALA A 262 20.82 -22.07 37.32
CA ALA A 262 21.70 -23.20 37.63
C ALA A 262 22.07 -23.23 39.12
N GLU A 263 22.37 -22.08 39.71
CA GLU A 263 22.65 -21.94 41.14
C GLU A 263 21.43 -22.30 41.99
N LEU A 264 20.23 -21.84 41.61
CA LEU A 264 18.98 -22.22 42.27
C LEU A 264 18.72 -23.73 42.19
N ARG A 265 18.95 -24.35 41.03
CA ARG A 265 18.83 -25.82 40.89
C ARG A 265 19.84 -26.55 41.78
N LEU A 266 21.09 -26.07 41.85
CA LEU A 266 22.11 -26.64 42.71
C LEU A 266 21.71 -26.53 44.20
N LEU A 267 21.23 -25.36 44.62
CA LEU A 267 20.73 -25.13 45.98
C LEU A 267 19.52 -26.01 46.31
N GLN A 268 18.58 -26.19 45.37
CA GLN A 268 17.44 -27.09 45.55
C GLN A 268 17.88 -28.55 45.71
N VAL A 269 18.85 -29.00 44.93
CA VAL A 269 19.41 -30.34 45.03
C VAL A 269 20.13 -30.51 46.38
N ASN A 270 20.95 -29.53 46.78
CA ASN A 270 21.62 -29.53 48.09
C ASN A 270 20.61 -29.52 49.24
N HIS A 271 19.54 -28.72 49.15
CA HIS A 271 18.48 -28.71 50.15
C HIS A 271 17.76 -30.05 50.23
N ARG A 272 17.46 -30.70 49.09
CA ARG A 272 16.91 -32.07 49.07
C ARG A 272 17.85 -33.09 49.70
N TYR A 273 19.15 -33.01 49.44
CA TYR A 273 20.15 -33.86 50.11
C TYR A 273 20.20 -33.59 51.61
N GLN A 274 20.07 -32.33 52.02
CA GLN A 274 20.05 -31.91 53.42
C GLN A 274 18.75 -32.35 54.12
N ASP A 275 17.59 -32.28 53.48
CA ASP A 275 16.32 -32.81 53.96
C ASP A 275 16.37 -34.34 54.11
N LEU A 276 17.02 -35.05 53.18
CA LEU A 276 17.26 -36.49 53.28
C LEU A 276 18.22 -36.86 54.44
N LEU A 277 19.13 -35.95 54.81
CA LEU A 277 20.02 -36.08 55.96
C LEU A 277 19.38 -35.58 57.27
N THR A 278 18.27 -34.83 57.20
CA THR A 278 17.61 -34.16 58.33
C THR A 278 16.16 -34.61 58.47
N HIS A 279 15.95 -35.92 58.60
CA HIS A 279 14.84 -36.43 59.43
C HIS A 279 15.43 -37.41 60.43
N PRO A 280 15.41 -37.04 61.73
CA PRO A 280 14.14 -37.16 62.43
C PRO A 280 13.73 -35.92 63.23
N HIS A 281 12.42 -35.84 63.46
CA HIS A 281 11.72 -35.08 64.51
C HIS A 281 11.29 -33.62 64.23
N SER A 282 9.98 -33.53 64.00
CA SER A 282 9.01 -32.71 64.75
C SER A 282 8.43 -31.47 64.06
N HIS A 283 7.11 -31.47 64.11
CA HIS A 283 6.13 -30.45 63.74
C HIS A 283 6.15 -29.23 64.68
N PRO A 284 5.41 -28.16 64.33
CA PRO A 284 5.78 -26.76 64.51
C PRO A 284 5.14 -26.15 65.75
N SER A 285 5.69 -25.04 66.25
CA SER A 285 4.94 -24.10 67.09
C SER A 285 5.57 -22.72 67.01
N ASP A 286 4.69 -21.79 66.63
CA ASP A 286 4.51 -20.45 67.17
C ASP A 286 5.66 -19.44 67.13
N ASP A 287 5.39 -18.40 66.33
CA ASP A 287 5.46 -16.98 66.72
C ASP A 287 6.06 -16.70 68.09
N VAL A 288 7.08 -15.83 68.12
CA VAL A 288 7.10 -14.60 68.92
C VAL A 288 8.52 -13.98 68.91
N SER A 289 8.52 -12.65 68.77
CA SER A 289 9.55 -11.67 69.20
C SER A 289 10.73 -11.34 68.30
N GLU A 290 10.60 -10.13 67.72
CA GLU A 290 11.48 -8.99 67.98
C GLU A 290 12.78 -9.25 68.77
N SER A 291 13.91 -9.05 68.09
CA SER A 291 15.13 -8.48 68.68
C SER A 291 15.90 -7.76 67.57
N LEU A 292 15.80 -6.43 67.55
CA LEU A 292 16.79 -5.49 68.09
C LEU A 292 18.09 -5.39 67.28
N THR A 293 18.34 -4.15 66.86
CA THR A 293 19.64 -3.47 66.76
C THR A 293 20.61 -3.90 65.66
N ARG A 294 20.74 -3.03 64.64
CA ARG A 294 22.05 -2.45 64.31
C ARG A 294 21.92 -1.17 63.49
N GLY A 295 22.37 -0.06 64.08
CA GLY A 295 22.63 1.16 63.32
C GLY A 295 23.77 0.96 62.31
N ALA A 296 23.59 1.51 61.13
CA ALA A 296 24.64 1.79 60.15
C ALA A 296 24.19 3.01 59.31
N PRO A 297 25.13 3.89 58.90
CA PRO A 297 24.83 5.21 58.38
C PRO A 297 24.14 5.12 57.02
N VAL A 298 23.18 6.03 56.81
CA VAL A 298 22.58 6.33 55.51
C VAL A 298 23.69 6.44 54.48
N THR A 299 23.62 5.56 53.48
CA THR A 299 24.60 5.40 52.41
C THR A 299 24.77 6.73 51.64
N PRO A 300 25.97 7.32 51.58
CA PRO A 300 26.24 8.52 50.78
C PRO A 300 25.81 8.46 49.29
N PRO A 301 25.79 7.30 48.58
CA PRO A 301 25.36 7.28 47.18
C PRO A 301 23.89 7.66 46.97
N LEU A 302 22.97 7.29 47.88
CA LEU A 302 21.54 7.58 47.70
C LEU A 302 21.21 9.06 47.86
N GLN A 303 21.92 9.76 48.75
CA GLN A 303 21.72 11.19 48.98
C GLN A 303 22.25 12.01 47.79
N VAL A 304 23.36 11.60 47.19
CA VAL A 304 23.89 12.18 45.94
C VAL A 304 22.92 11.93 44.78
N GLN A 305 22.36 10.72 44.68
CA GLN A 305 21.41 10.37 43.62
C GLN A 305 20.09 11.16 43.74
N LEU A 306 19.58 11.36 44.95
CA LEU A 306 18.42 12.22 45.21
C LEU A 306 18.71 13.70 44.87
N GLN A 307 19.91 14.18 45.19
CA GLN A 307 20.31 15.55 44.87
C GLN A 307 20.43 15.76 43.35
N GLN A 308 20.97 14.76 42.63
CA GLN A 308 21.06 14.77 41.17
C GLN A 308 19.67 14.73 40.52
N LEU A 309 18.78 13.84 40.96
CA LEU A 309 17.39 13.78 40.46
C LEU A 309 16.62 15.07 40.76
N SER A 310 16.90 15.73 41.88
CA SER A 310 16.31 17.03 42.21
C SER A 310 16.79 18.14 41.26
N GLN A 311 18.08 18.16 40.92
CA GLN A 311 18.65 19.10 39.95
C GLN A 311 18.12 18.84 38.53
N GLU A 312 18.04 17.57 38.12
CA GLU A 312 17.46 17.18 36.83
C GLU A 312 15.98 17.58 36.74
N LYS A 313 15.19 17.33 37.80
CA LYS A 313 13.80 17.79 37.88
C LYS A 313 13.70 19.32 37.69
N GLN A 314 14.54 20.09 38.40
CA GLN A 314 14.54 21.55 38.29
C GLN A 314 14.95 22.02 36.88
N SER A 315 15.93 21.36 36.26
CA SER A 315 16.35 21.65 34.89
C SER A 315 15.23 21.38 33.88
N MET A 316 14.58 20.23 33.99
CA MET A 316 13.45 19.85 33.14
C MET A 316 12.26 20.80 33.33
N GLU A 317 11.99 21.25 34.55
CA GLU A 317 10.93 22.21 34.85
C GLU A 317 11.23 23.59 34.22
N ALA A 318 12.48 24.05 34.27
CA ALA A 318 12.89 25.29 33.60
C ALA A 318 12.81 25.18 32.06
N GLU A 319 13.18 24.03 31.50
CA GLU A 319 13.00 23.75 30.07
C GLU A 319 11.53 23.75 29.65
N LEU A 320 10.67 23.13 30.45
CA LEU A 320 9.24 23.11 30.20
C LEU A 320 8.63 24.51 30.25
N GLN A 321 9.04 25.35 31.19
CA GLN A 321 8.63 26.77 31.24
C GLN A 321 9.05 27.52 29.98
N ARG A 322 10.30 27.36 29.51
CA ARG A 322 10.79 27.97 28.27
C ARG A 322 10.00 27.49 27.05
N CYS A 323 9.71 26.20 26.97
CA CYS A 323 8.88 25.64 25.91
C CYS A 323 7.48 26.25 25.91
N GLN A 324 6.83 26.36 27.07
CA GLN A 324 5.51 26.99 27.19
C GLN A 324 5.50 28.46 26.78
N GLU A 325 6.54 29.22 27.13
CA GLU A 325 6.67 30.62 26.69
C GLU A 325 6.82 30.71 25.17
N SER A 326 7.69 29.88 24.57
CA SER A 326 7.85 29.81 23.12
C SER A 326 6.56 29.41 22.40
N GLU A 327 5.77 28.51 23.00
CA GLU A 327 4.46 28.09 22.50
C GLU A 327 3.47 29.26 22.56
N ARG A 328 3.42 30.01 23.67
CA ARG A 328 2.55 31.20 23.79
C ARG A 328 2.92 32.26 22.75
N GLU A 329 4.21 32.50 22.51
CA GLU A 329 4.66 33.42 21.46
C GLU A 329 4.24 32.95 20.07
N ALA A 330 4.40 31.65 19.77
CA ALA A 330 3.98 31.08 18.50
C ALA A 330 2.47 31.24 18.29
N HIS A 331 1.66 30.96 19.32
CA HIS A 331 0.21 31.17 19.28
C HIS A 331 -0.16 32.63 19.02
N GLN A 332 0.53 33.59 19.64
CA GLN A 332 0.31 35.02 19.37
C GLN A 332 0.70 35.39 17.92
N ARG A 333 1.79 34.83 17.39
CA ARG A 333 2.18 35.04 15.98
C ARG A 333 1.11 34.50 15.03
N VAL A 334 0.59 33.31 15.29
CA VAL A 334 -0.51 32.71 14.49
C VAL A 334 -1.75 33.59 14.52
N GLN A 335 -2.20 34.04 15.70
CA GLN A 335 -3.37 34.93 15.79
C GLN A 335 -3.18 36.25 15.03
N ARG A 336 -1.98 36.83 15.03
CA ARG A 336 -1.68 38.03 14.22
C ARG A 336 -1.77 37.73 12.72
N LEU A 337 -1.24 36.59 12.29
CA LEU A 337 -1.31 36.16 10.90
C LEU A 337 -2.75 35.87 10.47
N GLU A 338 -3.54 35.20 11.30
CA GLU A 338 -4.97 34.96 11.05
C GLU A 338 -5.74 36.27 10.86
N ARG A 339 -5.50 37.26 11.73
CA ARG A 339 -6.09 38.60 11.57
C ARG A 339 -5.67 39.27 10.27
N LEU A 340 -4.39 39.20 9.90
CA LEU A 340 -3.89 39.75 8.64
C LEU A 340 -4.51 39.05 7.43
N VAL A 341 -4.58 37.72 7.45
CA VAL A 341 -5.23 36.92 6.41
C VAL A 341 -6.70 37.29 6.30
N GLU A 342 -7.40 37.49 7.41
CA GLU A 342 -8.80 37.89 7.37
C GLU A 342 -8.99 39.32 6.84
N VAL A 343 -8.11 40.25 7.19
CA VAL A 343 -8.08 41.60 6.59
C VAL A 343 -7.82 41.52 5.08
N LEU A 344 -6.87 40.68 4.65
CA LEU A 344 -6.58 40.48 3.23
C LEU A 344 -7.75 39.82 2.51
N ARG A 345 -8.38 38.80 3.09
CA ARG A 345 -9.60 38.17 2.55
C ARG A 345 -10.73 39.18 2.40
N LYS A 346 -10.94 40.06 3.38
CA LYS A 346 -11.91 41.16 3.29
C LYS A 346 -11.51 42.15 2.20
N LYS A 347 -10.26 42.61 2.14
CA LYS A 347 -9.80 43.56 1.11
C LYS A 347 -9.89 43.01 -0.32
N VAL A 348 -9.57 41.72 -0.51
CA VAL A 348 -9.64 41.03 -1.81
C VAL A 348 -11.07 40.66 -2.17
N GLY A 349 -11.84 40.09 -1.23
CA GLY A 349 -13.21 39.64 -1.46
C GLY A 349 -14.25 40.76 -1.61
N THR A 350 -13.99 41.95 -1.07
CA THR A 350 -14.91 43.11 -1.18
C THR A 350 -14.60 44.01 -2.40
N GLY A 351 -13.71 43.59 -3.31
CA GLY A 351 -13.41 44.34 -4.54
C GLY A 351 -12.85 45.75 -4.33
N ASN A 352 -12.36 46.08 -3.13
CA ASN A 352 -11.95 47.43 -2.75
C ASN A 352 -10.43 47.65 -2.96
N LEU A 353 -9.84 47.02 -3.97
CA LEU A 353 -8.57 47.46 -4.56
C LEU A 353 -8.86 48.72 -5.38
N ARG A 354 -9.19 49.81 -4.68
CA ARG A 354 -9.17 51.13 -5.28
C ARG A 354 -7.71 51.39 -5.62
N ALA A 355 -7.38 51.20 -6.89
CA ALA A 355 -6.09 51.56 -7.45
C ALA A 355 -5.80 53.00 -7.02
N ILE A 356 -4.83 53.16 -6.13
CA ILE A 356 -4.16 54.44 -5.95
C ILE A 356 -3.24 54.51 -7.17
N ILE A 357 -3.77 55.17 -8.21
CA ILE A 357 -2.99 55.67 -9.35
C ILE A 357 -2.12 56.82 -8.83
#